data_AF-A0A554XNQ6-F1
#
_entry.id   AF-A0A554XNQ6-F1
#
_cell.length_a   1.000
_cell.length_b   1.000
_cell.length_c   1.000
_cell.angle_alpha   90.00
_cell.angle_beta   90.00
_cell.angle_gamma   90.00
#
_symmetry.space_group_name_H-M   'P 1'
#
loop_
_entity.id
_entity.type
_entity.pdbx_description
1 polymer ?
#
loop_
_entity_poly.entity_id
_entity_poly.type
_entity_poly.pdbx_seq_one_letter_code
_entity_poly.pdbx_strand_id
1 'polypeptide(L)'
;MDRMPDVLSGRLEQIAYPHIRDRLLQLQDDWPGMLDYVNHLFLDTRGGTRRGFDFTTAAALMAIKHDLMVRLDEFARLRDQVLHRDPQFTAGGGKPINGYSKIPLPKHW
;
A
#
# COMPACT_ATOMS: atom_id res chain seq x y z
N MET A 1 7.42 -6.64 18.48
CA MET A 1 7.47 -6.53 17.01
C MET A 1 6.49 -7.56 16.49
N ASP A 2 5.23 -7.17 16.29
CA ASP A 2 4.26 -8.03 15.62
C ASP A 2 4.81 -8.39 14.25
N ARG A 3 5.06 -9.69 14.04
CA ARG A 3 5.53 -10.22 12.77
C ARG A 3 4.36 -10.03 11.81
N MET A 4 4.44 -8.99 10.96
CA MET A 4 3.37 -8.69 10.01
C MET A 4 2.95 -9.96 9.26
N PRO A 5 1.65 -10.28 9.19
CA PRO A 5 1.17 -11.56 8.71
C PRO A 5 1.60 -11.77 7.26
N ASP A 6 2.35 -12.84 6.99
CA ASP A 6 2.84 -13.17 5.66
C ASP A 6 1.69 -13.15 4.63
N VAL A 7 1.92 -12.44 3.52
CA VAL A 7 0.93 -12.18 2.45
C VAL A 7 0.39 -13.49 1.88
N LEU A 8 1.17 -14.56 1.91
CA LEU A 8 0.80 -15.86 1.33
C LEU A 8 0.27 -16.85 2.38
N SER A 9 0.41 -16.56 3.67
CA SER A 9 0.17 -17.51 4.76
C SER A 9 -1.27 -18.01 4.79
N GLY A 10 -1.45 -19.34 4.69
CA GLY A 10 -2.76 -19.99 4.70
C GLY A 10 -3.63 -19.74 3.46
N ARG A 11 -3.14 -18.97 2.47
CA ARG A 11 -3.90 -18.59 1.27
C ARG A 11 -3.51 -19.39 0.04
N LEU A 12 -2.26 -19.87 -0.03
CA LEU A 12 -1.81 -20.71 -1.15
C LEU A 12 -2.61 -22.01 -1.26
N GLU A 13 -3.00 -22.63 -0.14
CA GLU A 13 -3.79 -23.87 -0.11
C GLU A 13 -5.21 -23.68 -0.69
N GLN A 14 -5.72 -22.45 -0.64
CA GLN A 14 -7.04 -22.08 -1.14
C GLN A 14 -7.06 -21.88 -2.67
N ILE A 15 -5.89 -21.77 -3.29
CA ILE A 15 -5.75 -21.61 -4.75
C ILE A 15 -5.73 -23.00 -5.38
N ALA A 16 -6.76 -23.30 -6.17
CA ALA A 16 -6.90 -24.61 -6.81
C ALA A 16 -5.84 -24.91 -7.88
N TYR A 17 -5.13 -23.88 -8.37
CA TYR A 17 -4.25 -23.94 -9.54
C TYR A 17 -2.77 -24.04 -9.12
N PRO A 18 -2.11 -25.20 -9.28
CA PRO A 18 -0.74 -25.39 -8.79
C PRO A 18 0.27 -24.40 -9.37
N HIS A 19 0.20 -24.14 -10.68
CA HIS A 19 1.09 -23.21 -11.36
C HIS A 19 0.98 -21.77 -10.85
N ILE A 20 -0.21 -21.35 -10.38
CA ILE A 20 -0.41 -20.04 -9.75
C ILE A 20 0.28 -20.01 -8.39
N ARG A 21 0.14 -21.06 -7.58
CA ARG A 21 0.80 -21.18 -6.27
C ARG A 21 2.32 -21.13 -6.42
N ASP A 22 2.86 -21.93 -7.33
CA ASP A 22 4.30 -21.99 -7.59
C ASP A 22 4.84 -20.63 -8.03
N ARG A 23 4.09 -19.92 -8.88
CA ARG A 23 4.49 -18.59 -9.33
C ARG A 23 4.43 -17.55 -8.22
N LEU A 24 3.43 -17.60 -7.34
CA LEU A 24 3.34 -16.73 -6.18
C LEU A 24 4.49 -16.98 -5.19
N LEU A 25 4.89 -18.23 -4.98
CA LEU A 25 6.05 -18.59 -4.17
C LEU A 25 7.36 -18.04 -4.75
N GLN A 26 7.54 -18.12 -6.08
CA GLN A 26 8.71 -17.53 -6.75
C GLN A 26 8.78 -16.01 -6.59
N LEU A 27 7.64 -15.35 -6.43
CA LEU A 27 7.53 -13.90 -6.30
C LEU A 27 7.46 -13.42 -4.84
N GLN A 28 7.67 -14.29 -3.84
CA GLN A 28 7.54 -13.95 -2.41
C GLN A 28 8.41 -12.76 -1.99
N ASP A 29 9.56 -12.60 -2.64
CA ASP A 29 10.55 -11.54 -2.36
C ASP A 29 10.40 -10.32 -3.30
N ASP A 30 9.53 -10.40 -4.31
CA ASP A 30 9.24 -9.34 -5.29
C ASP A 30 7.76 -8.96 -5.23
N TRP A 31 7.39 -8.13 -4.24
CA TRP A 31 6.00 -7.74 -4.01
C TRP A 31 5.37 -6.95 -5.16
N PRO A 32 6.07 -5.99 -5.81
CA PRO A 32 5.57 -5.33 -7.01
C PRO A 32 5.27 -6.34 -8.13
N GLY A 33 6.21 -7.25 -8.42
CA GLY A 33 6.01 -8.29 -9.42
C GLY A 33 4.87 -9.27 -9.08
N MET A 34 4.69 -9.58 -7.80
CA MET A 34 3.56 -10.38 -7.31
C MET A 34 2.23 -9.67 -7.55
N LEU A 35 2.14 -8.37 -7.24
CA LEU A 35 0.92 -7.58 -7.44
C LEU A 35 0.57 -7.50 -8.93
N ASP A 36 1.56 -7.26 -9.78
CA ASP A 36 1.37 -7.23 -11.23
C ASP A 36 0.90 -8.58 -11.75
N TYR A 37 1.51 -9.69 -11.29
CA TYR A 37 1.07 -11.03 -11.67
C TYR A 37 -0.38 -11.30 -11.28
N VAL A 38 -0.78 -10.99 -10.05
CA VAL A 38 -2.17 -11.16 -9.59
C VAL A 38 -3.14 -10.29 -10.39
N ASN A 39 -2.77 -9.04 -10.70
CA ASN A 39 -3.58 -8.18 -11.57
C ASN A 39 -3.75 -8.77 -12.97
N HIS A 40 -2.68 -9.31 -13.55
CA HIS A 40 -2.75 -9.99 -14.84
C HIS A 40 -3.68 -11.20 -14.79
N LEU A 41 -3.67 -12.01 -13.73
CA LEU A 41 -4.58 -13.15 -13.57
C LEU A 41 -6.06 -12.73 -13.59
N PHE A 42 -6.40 -11.57 -13.02
CA PHE A 42 -7.77 -11.05 -13.06
C PHE A 42 -8.16 -10.48 -14.44
N LEU A 43 -7.18 -9.96 -15.18
CA LEU A 43 -7.40 -9.41 -16.53
C LEU A 43 -7.40 -10.49 -17.61
N ASP A 44 -6.68 -11.59 -17.40
CA ASP A 44 -6.47 -12.67 -18.34
C ASP A 44 -7.67 -13.64 -18.39
N THR A 45 -8.82 -13.12 -18.78
CA THR A 45 -10.06 -13.90 -18.98
C THR A 45 -10.07 -14.61 -20.34
N ARG A 46 -8.95 -15.23 -20.74
CA ARG A 46 -8.83 -15.95 -22.01
C ARG A 46 -9.63 -17.25 -21.96
N GLY A 47 -10.83 -17.25 -22.56
CA GLY A 47 -11.50 -18.52 -22.86
C GLY A 47 -12.99 -18.49 -23.16
N GLY A 48 -13.68 -17.33 -23.20
CA GLY A 48 -15.08 -17.26 -23.66
C GLY A 48 -16.11 -18.02 -22.80
N THR A 49 -15.67 -18.80 -21.82
CA THR A 49 -16.48 -19.35 -20.74
C THR A 49 -16.29 -18.43 -19.55
N ARG A 50 -17.36 -17.75 -19.15
CA ARG A 50 -17.45 -16.81 -18.01
C ARG A 50 -17.14 -17.43 -16.63
N ARG A 51 -16.44 -18.56 -16.56
CA ARG A 51 -15.92 -19.07 -15.30
C ARG A 51 -14.54 -18.48 -15.11
N GLY A 52 -14.50 -17.30 -14.50
CA GLY A 52 -13.30 -16.88 -13.78
C GLY A 52 -12.89 -17.91 -12.71
N PHE A 53 -11.92 -17.57 -11.88
CA PHE A 53 -11.57 -18.39 -10.73
C PHE A 53 -12.80 -18.80 -9.92
N ASP A 54 -12.76 -19.99 -9.33
CA ASP A 54 -13.76 -20.37 -8.33
C ASP A 54 -13.75 -19.36 -7.17
N PHE A 55 -14.85 -19.27 -6.43
CA PHE A 55 -15.01 -18.26 -5.37
C PHE A 55 -13.85 -18.30 -4.36
N THR A 56 -13.39 -19.49 -3.98
CA THR A 56 -12.32 -19.67 -2.99
C THR A 56 -10.99 -19.14 -3.53
N THR A 57 -10.61 -19.54 -4.75
CA THR A 57 -9.41 -19.01 -5.41
C THR A 57 -9.49 -17.50 -5.62
N ALA A 58 -10.64 -16.99 -6.08
CA ALA A 58 -10.84 -15.55 -6.30
C ALA A 58 -10.72 -14.75 -5.00
N ALA A 59 -11.30 -15.24 -3.90
CA ALA A 59 -11.20 -14.62 -2.59
C ALA A 59 -9.76 -14.61 -2.08
N ALA A 60 -9.02 -15.72 -2.23
CA ALA A 60 -7.61 -15.80 -1.86
C ALA A 60 -6.75 -14.80 -2.64
N LEU A 61 -6.93 -14.73 -3.97
CA LEU A 61 -6.20 -13.79 -4.83
C LEU A 61 -6.57 -12.32 -4.52
N MET A 62 -7.83 -12.02 -4.21
CA MET A 62 -8.25 -10.67 -3.79
C MET A 62 -7.65 -10.27 -2.45
N ALA A 63 -7.59 -11.19 -1.47
CA ALA A 63 -6.94 -10.93 -0.20
C ALA A 63 -5.44 -10.66 -0.37
N ILE A 64 -4.75 -11.47 -1.18
CA ILE A 64 -3.34 -11.26 -1.54
C ILE A 64 -3.15 -9.89 -2.18
N LYS A 65 -3.97 -9.54 -3.18
CA LYS A 65 -3.93 -8.24 -3.85
C LYS A 65 -4.09 -7.08 -2.87
N HIS A 66 -5.09 -7.15 -1.99
CA HIS A 66 -5.38 -6.11 -1.02
C HIS A 66 -4.18 -5.90 -0.07
N ASP A 67 -3.63 -6.98 0.48
CA ASP A 67 -2.49 -6.91 1.40
C ASP A 67 -1.23 -6.36 0.70
N LEU A 68 -1.00 -6.72 -0.57
CA LEU A 68 0.08 -6.15 -1.38
C LEU A 68 -0.10 -4.65 -1.60
N MET A 69 -1.32 -4.20 -1.93
CA MET A 69 -1.61 -2.77 -2.11
C MET A 69 -1.36 -1.96 -0.84
N VAL A 70 -1.81 -2.45 0.32
CA VAL A 70 -1.58 -1.79 1.61
C VAL A 70 -0.08 -1.71 1.92
N ARG A 71 0.66 -2.80 1.74
CA ARG A 71 2.10 -2.84 2.03
C ARG A 71 2.92 -1.97 1.08
N LEU A 72 2.61 -1.96 -0.20
CA LEU A 72 3.32 -1.14 -1.18
C LEU A 72 3.03 0.34 -0.98
N ASP A 73 1.80 0.72 -0.61
CA ASP A 73 1.47 2.10 -0.23
C ASP A 73 2.19 2.52 1.06
N GLU A 74 2.22 1.67 2.09
CA GLU A 74 2.98 1.92 3.32
C GLU A 74 4.48 2.05 3.03
N PHE A 75 5.04 1.19 2.19
CA PHE A 75 6.43 1.26 1.77
C PHE A 75 6.74 2.54 1.00
N ALA A 76 5.84 2.96 0.10
CA ALA A 76 5.98 4.22 -0.63
C ALA A 76 5.98 5.41 0.33
N ARG A 77 5.06 5.45 1.31
CA ARG A 77 5.01 6.49 2.35
C ARG A 77 6.26 6.52 3.22
N LEU A 78 6.76 5.36 3.66
CA LEU A 78 7.98 5.27 4.46
C LEU A 78 9.21 5.72 3.66
N ARG A 79 9.30 5.34 2.38
CA ARG A 79 10.38 5.79 1.49
C ARG A 79 10.35 7.31 1.32
N ASP A 80 9.17 7.89 1.15
CA ASP A 80 8.99 9.34 1.04
C ASP A 80 9.39 10.06 2.34
N GLN A 81 9.00 9.53 3.50
CA GLN A 81 9.42 10.06 4.80
C GLN A 81 10.94 9.99 5.04
N VAL A 82 11.60 8.92 4.57
CA VAL A 82 13.06 8.78 4.68
C VAL A 82 13.78 9.77 3.76
N LEU A 83 13.26 9.99 2.55
CA LEU A 83 13.83 10.93 1.57
C LEU A 83 13.52 12.40 1.90
N HIS A 84 12.45 12.69 2.63
CA HIS A 84 12.07 14.05 3.06
C HIS A 84 12.47 14.38 4.51
N ARG A 85 13.39 13.62 5.10
CA ARG A 85 14.05 14.02 6.35
C ARG A 85 15.12 15.08 6.08
N ASP A 86 14.72 16.19 5.46
CA ASP A 86 15.49 17.43 5.48
C ASP A 86 15.53 17.95 6.92
N PRO A 87 16.72 18.19 7.50
CA PRO A 87 16.83 18.76 8.82
C PRO A 87 16.72 20.28 8.70
N GLN A 88 15.51 20.84 8.71
CA GLN A 88 15.34 22.27 9.04
C GLN A 88 13.88 22.68 9.25
N PHE A 89 13.38 22.42 10.47
CA PHE A 89 12.69 23.48 11.19
C PHE A 89 13.34 23.61 12.57
N THR A 90 14.57 24.14 12.60
CA THR A 90 15.09 24.72 13.83
C THR A 90 14.30 26.00 14.02
N ALA A 91 13.25 25.97 14.83
CA ALA A 91 12.64 27.18 15.36
C ALA A 91 13.76 27.94 16.08
N GLY A 92 14.35 28.93 15.40
CA GLY A 92 15.31 29.83 15.99
C GLY A 92 14.69 30.38 17.28
N GLY A 93 15.48 30.37 18.36
CA GLY A 93 15.07 30.83 19.68
C GLY A 93 14.76 32.33 19.71
N GLY A 94 13.74 32.76 18.98
CA GLY A 94 13.11 34.05 19.11
C GLY A 94 12.20 34.01 20.33
N LYS A 95 12.51 34.83 21.33
CA LYS A 95 11.65 35.08 22.49
C LYS A 95 10.18 35.22 22.05
N PRO A 96 9.22 34.60 22.76
CA PRO A 96 7.81 34.79 22.46
C PRO A 96 7.48 36.29 22.59
N ILE A 97 7.07 36.91 21.48
CA ILE A 97 6.61 38.30 21.47
C ILE A 97 5.20 38.27 22.06
N ASN A 98 5.12 38.44 23.37
CA ASN A 98 3.87 38.59 24.09
C ASN A 98 3.32 39.97 23.73
N GLY A 99 2.39 40.05 22.78
CA GLY A 99 1.80 41.32 22.38
C GLY A 99 0.69 41.14 21.36
N TYR A 100 -0.57 41.17 21.83
CA TYR A 100 -1.72 41.43 20.97
C TYR A 100 -1.54 42.81 20.30
N SER A 101 -1.12 42.82 19.04
CA SER A 101 -1.16 44.03 18.21
C SER A 101 -2.61 44.31 17.84
N LYS A 102 -3.20 45.33 18.48
CA LYS A 102 -4.48 45.90 18.06
C LYS A 102 -4.30 46.47 16.65
N ILE A 103 -4.84 45.78 15.66
CA ILE A 103 -4.98 46.30 14.30
C ILE A 103 -6.03 47.42 14.35
N PRO A 104 -5.69 48.69 14.06
CA PRO A 104 -6.69 49.75 14.03
C PRO A 104 -7.54 49.60 12.76
N LEU A 105 -8.86 49.43 12.91
CA LEU A 105 -9.80 49.46 11.80
C LEU A 105 -9.83 50.86 11.16
N PRO A 106 -9.86 50.97 9.82
CA PRO A 106 -9.96 52.24 9.14
C PRO A 106 -11.31 52.91 9.40
N LYS A 107 -11.30 54.07 10.07
CA LYS A 107 -12.45 54.96 10.22
C LYS A 107 -12.60 55.80 8.97
N HIS A 108 -13.42 55.38 8.00
CA HIS A 108 -14.17 56.25 7.08
C HIS A 108 -15.16 55.40 6.28
N TRP A 109 -16.41 55.37 6.72
CA TRP A 109 -17.63 55.21 5.91
C TRP A 109 -18.53 56.38 6.26
#